data_AF-A0A951QYN3-F1
#
_entry.id   AF-A0A951QYN3-F1
#
_cell.length_a   1.000
_cell.length_b   1.000
_cell.length_c   1.000
_cell.angle_alpha   90.00
_cell.angle_beta   90.00
_cell.angle_gamma   90.00
#
_symmetry.space_group_name_H-M   'P 1'
#
loop_
_entity.id
_entity.type
_entity.pdbx_description
1 polymer ?
#
loop_
_entity_poly.entity_id
_entity_poly.type
_entity_poly.pdbx_seq_one_letter_code
_entity_poly.pdbx_strand_id
1 'polypeptide(L)'
;MAPRKIREIKVEVVYPEDPYWIEEIERRKAKWILDRQREKYGDEALSIAYPIWIRTKELEETGLSYEEAKEIAIKEYNDKQGA
;
A
#
# COMPACT_ATOMS: atom_id res chain seq x y z
N MET A 1 39.38 34.22 4.33
CA MET A 1 38.40 33.13 4.11
C MET A 1 37.65 33.44 2.83
N ALA A 2 37.78 32.61 1.79
CA ALA A 2 37.04 32.79 0.55
C ALA A 2 35.59 32.31 0.73
N PRO A 3 34.57 33.02 0.19
CA PRO A 3 33.18 32.60 0.32
C PRO A 3 32.94 31.28 -0.43
N ARG A 4 32.33 30.31 0.25
CA ARG A 4 31.88 29.06 -0.37
C ARG A 4 30.82 29.39 -1.43
N LYS A 5 31.09 29.10 -2.71
CA LYS A 5 30.09 29.17 -3.78
C LYS A 5 29.02 28.11 -3.51
N ILE A 6 27.85 28.54 -3.05
CA ILE A 6 26.64 27.71 -3.02
C ILE A 6 26.23 27.52 -4.49
N ARG A 7 26.32 26.30 -5.02
CA ARG A 7 25.76 25.95 -6.33
C ARG A 7 24.33 25.51 -6.09
N GLU A 8 23.36 26.25 -6.63
CA GLU A 8 21.98 25.79 -6.69
C GLU A 8 21.91 24.61 -7.68
N ILE A 9 21.57 23.43 -7.17
CA ILE A 9 21.27 22.27 -8.01
C ILE A 9 19.75 22.30 -8.23
N LYS A 10 19.33 22.58 -9.47
CA LYS A 10 17.95 22.41 -9.88
C LYS A 10 17.77 20.95 -10.30
N VAL A 11 16.92 20.22 -9.58
CA VAL A 11 16.53 18.85 -9.93
C VAL A 11 15.18 18.94 -10.62
N GLU A 12 15.15 18.66 -11.93
CA GLU A 12 13.89 18.50 -12.66
C GLU A 12 13.46 17.03 -12.55
N VAL A 13 12.29 16.80 -11.93
CA VAL A 13 11.71 15.47 -11.82
C VAL A 13 10.84 15.24 -13.05
N VAL A 14 11.37 14.47 -14.00
CA VAL A 14 10.61 14.03 -15.18
C VAL A 14 9.95 12.70 -14.84
N TYR A 15 8.63 12.73 -14.61
CA TYR A 15 7.86 11.49 -14.54
C TYR A 15 7.69 10.93 -15.95
N PRO A 16 7.88 9.61 -16.16
CA PRO A 16 7.69 9.01 -17.47
C PRO A 16 6.21 9.05 -17.87
N GLU A 17 5.93 9.40 -19.12
CA GLU A 17 4.57 9.42 -19.69
C GLU A 17 4.18 8.06 -20.30
N ASP A 18 5.16 7.16 -20.50
CA ASP A 18 4.92 5.83 -21.04
C ASP A 18 4.21 4.93 -19.99
N PRO A 19 3.07 4.32 -20.34
CA PRO A 19 2.34 3.42 -19.45
C PRO A 19 3.19 2.29 -18.85
N TYR A 20 4.16 1.76 -19.59
CA TYR A 20 5.04 0.68 -19.12
C TYR A 20 5.88 1.14 -17.91
N TRP A 21 6.44 2.35 -18.01
CA TRP A 21 7.25 2.90 -16.93
C TRP A 21 6.41 3.31 -15.73
N ILE A 22 5.17 3.74 -15.95
CA ILE A 22 4.21 4.01 -14.88
C ILE A 22 3.90 2.72 -14.10
N GLU A 23 3.60 1.61 -14.79
CA GLU A 23 3.35 0.31 -14.14
C GLU A 23 4.57 -0.18 -13.35
N GLU A 24 5.77 -0.05 -13.90
CA GLU A 24 7.01 -0.46 -13.22
C GLU A 24 7.26 0.39 -11.96
N ILE A 25 6.97 1.70 -12.00
CA ILE A 25 7.06 2.57 -10.82
C ILE A 25 6.05 2.13 -9.76
N GLU A 26 4.80 1.88 -10.13
CA GLU A 26 3.77 1.44 -9.18
C GLU A 26 4.09 0.08 -8.58
N ARG A 27 4.63 -0.86 -9.37
CA ARG A 27 5.10 -2.15 -8.88
C ARG A 27 6.22 -1.99 -7.84
N ARG A 28 7.20 -1.11 -8.10
CA ARG A 28 8.30 -0.84 -7.15
C ARG A 28 7.80 -0.19 -5.87
N LYS A 29 6.86 0.76 -5.96
CA LYS A 29 6.22 1.37 -4.79
C LYS A 29 5.46 0.33 -3.97
N ALA A 30 4.63 -0.50 -4.62
CA ALA A 30 3.87 -1.54 -3.95
C ALA A 30 4.78 -2.53 -3.21
N LYS A 31 5.87 -2.96 -3.87
CA LYS A 31 6.88 -3.83 -3.25
C LYS A 31 7.52 -3.17 -2.03
N TRP A 32 7.97 -1.92 -2.16
CA TRP A 32 8.57 -1.19 -1.05
C TRP A 32 7.61 -1.03 0.14
N ILE A 33 6.33 -0.71 -0.11
CA ILE A 33 5.32 -0.62 0.93
C ILE A 33 5.14 -1.96 1.65
N LEU A 34 5.01 -3.06 0.89
CA LEU A 34 4.88 -4.41 1.45
C LEU A 34 6.10 -4.78 2.31
N ASP A 35 7.31 -4.51 1.81
CA ASP A 35 8.55 -4.81 2.54
C ASP A 35 8.61 -4.02 3.87
N ARG A 36 8.24 -2.72 3.86
CA ARG A 36 8.18 -1.90 5.08
C ARG A 36 7.12 -2.37 6.07
N GLN A 37 5.98 -2.86 5.57
CA GLN A 37 4.94 -3.43 6.42
C GLN A 37 5.39 -4.76 7.02
N ARG A 38 6.07 -5.62 6.25
CA ARG A 38 6.64 -6.87 6.74
C ARG A 38 7.66 -6.64 7.84
N GLU A 39 8.58 -5.69 7.65
CA GLU A 39 9.57 -5.30 8.65
C GLU A 39 8.93 -4.83 9.96
N LYS A 40 7.82 -4.09 9.88
CA LYS A 40 7.17 -3.47 11.04
C LYS A 40 6.21 -4.41 11.77
N TYR A 41 5.44 -5.21 11.04
CA TYR A 41 4.31 -5.98 11.58
C TYR A 41 4.54 -7.49 11.56
N GLY A 42 5.49 -7.97 10.75
CA GLY A 42 5.74 -9.40 10.54
C GLY A 42 4.76 -10.03 9.54
N ASP A 43 5.20 -11.11 8.90
CA ASP A 43 4.42 -11.81 7.87
C ASP A 43 3.12 -12.43 8.41
N GLU A 44 3.11 -12.91 9.66
CA GLU A 44 1.94 -13.53 10.29
C GLU A 44 0.79 -12.55 10.52
N ALA A 45 1.09 -11.33 10.98
CA ALA A 45 0.06 -10.30 11.14
C ALA A 45 -0.49 -9.85 9.78
N LEU A 46 0.38 -9.74 8.77
CA LEU A 46 -0.02 -9.34 7.43
C LEU A 46 -0.83 -10.40 6.68
N SER A 47 -0.55 -11.69 6.90
CA SER A 47 -1.31 -12.78 6.29
C SER A 47 -2.76 -12.81 6.78
N ILE A 48 -3.04 -12.27 7.98
CA ILE A 48 -4.38 -12.07 8.52
C ILE A 48 -4.98 -10.74 8.03
N ALA A 49 -4.22 -9.65 8.16
CA ALA A 49 -4.74 -8.30 7.93
C ALA A 49 -5.08 -8.01 6.46
N TYR A 50 -4.27 -8.49 5.51
CA TYR A 50 -4.50 -8.20 4.09
C TYR A 50 -5.79 -8.81 3.53
N PRO A 51 -6.09 -10.10 3.74
CA PRO A 51 -7.35 -10.68 3.27
C PRO A 51 -8.58 -9.92 3.80
N ILE A 52 -8.55 -9.54 5.09
CA ILE A 52 -9.62 -8.75 5.71
C ILE A 52 -9.71 -7.37 5.03
N TRP A 53 -8.58 -6.68 4.85
CA TRP A 53 -8.58 -5.35 4.23
C TRP A 53 -9.05 -5.38 2.77
N ILE A 54 -8.61 -6.36 1.97
CA ILE A 54 -9.06 -6.55 0.58
C ILE A 54 -10.57 -6.72 0.57
N ARG A 55 -11.10 -7.61 1.44
CA ARG A 55 -12.54 -7.87 1.50
C ARG A 55 -13.34 -6.64 1.95
N THR A 56 -12.82 -5.87 2.91
CA THR A 56 -13.43 -4.59 3.31
C THR A 56 -13.55 -3.65 2.11
N LYS A 57 -12.51 -3.53 1.27
CA LYS A 57 -12.53 -2.66 0.09
C LYS A 57 -13.55 -3.12 -0.96
N GLU A 58 -13.65 -4.42 -1.20
CA GLU A 58 -14.69 -4.98 -2.08
C GLU A 58 -16.11 -4.67 -1.58
N LEU A 59 -16.33 -4.69 -0.27
CA LEU A 59 -17.62 -4.39 0.35
C LEU A 59 -17.94 -2.89 0.30
N GLU A 60 -16.95 -2.01 0.45
CA GLU A 60 -17.12 -0.56 0.25
C GLU A 60 -17.58 -0.23 -1.19
N GLU A 61 -17.11 -0.97 -2.20
CA GLU A 61 -17.57 -0.82 -3.59
C GLU A 61 -19.07 -1.13 -3.78
N THR A 62 -19.66 -1.91 -2.87
CA THR A 62 -21.11 -2.20 -2.86
C THR A 62 -21.94 -1.11 -2.17
N GLY A 63 -21.31 -0.06 -1.65
CA GLY A 63 -21.96 1.07 -1.01
C GLY A 63 -22.07 0.98 0.53
N LEU A 64 -21.38 0.02 1.15
CA LEU A 64 -21.28 -0.06 2.61
C LEU A 64 -20.27 0.96 3.16
N SER A 65 -20.48 1.41 4.39
CA SER A 65 -19.46 2.21 5.07
C SER A 65 -18.24 1.34 5.41
N TYR A 66 -17.08 1.98 5.57
CA TYR A 66 -15.84 1.27 5.93
C TYR A 66 -15.97 0.45 7.21
N GLU A 67 -16.61 0.98 8.25
CA GLU A 67 -16.76 0.26 9.53
C GLU A 67 -17.69 -0.96 9.39
N GLU A 68 -18.82 -0.81 8.69
CA GLU A 68 -19.73 -1.94 8.40
C GLU A 68 -19.05 -3.02 7.54
N ALA A 69 -18.36 -2.60 6.48
CA ALA A 69 -17.62 -3.48 5.59
C ALA A 69 -16.51 -4.25 6.34
N LYS A 70 -15.81 -3.57 7.25
CA LYS A 70 -14.74 -4.16 8.06
C LYS A 70 -15.28 -5.19 9.03
N GLU A 71 -16.38 -4.93 9.72
CA GLU A 71 -17.00 -5.90 10.63
C GLU A 71 -17.42 -7.17 9.89
N ILE A 72 -18.02 -7.03 8.71
CA ILE A 72 -18.40 -8.16 7.86
C ILE A 72 -17.16 -8.93 7.39
N ALA A 73 -16.13 -8.25 6.91
CA ALA A 73 -14.90 -8.88 6.44
C ALA A 73 -14.16 -9.67 7.53
N ILE A 74 -14.10 -9.13 8.76
CA ILE A 74 -13.52 -9.84 9.91
C ILE A 74 -14.33 -11.09 10.24
N LYS A 75 -15.67 -10.99 10.23
CA LYS A 75 -16.55 -12.13 10.48
C LYS A 75 -16.36 -13.23 9.43
N GLU A 76 -16.40 -12.87 8.14
CA GLU A 76 -16.17 -13.81 7.04
C GLU A 76 -14.79 -14.48 7.12
N TYR A 77 -13.76 -13.74 7.52
CA TYR A 77 -12.42 -14.29 7.71
C TYR A 77 -12.40 -15.34 8.83
N ASN A 78 -12.95 -15.02 10.00
CA ASN A 78 -12.99 -15.93 11.14
C ASN A 78 -13.82 -17.19 10.84
N ASP A 79 -14.96 -17.04 10.16
CA ASP A 79 -15.80 -18.17 9.76
C ASP A 79 -15.06 -19.14 8.83
N LYS A 80 -14.18 -18.63 7.95
CA LYS A 80 -13.34 -19.46 7.06
C LYS A 80 -12.17 -20.15 7.77
N GLN A 81 -11.69 -19.64 8.89
CA GLN A 81 -10.61 -20.25 9.68
C GLN A 81 -11.12 -21.32 10.66
N GLY A 82 -12.39 -21.22 11.07
CA GLY A 82 -13.03 -22.18 11.97
C GLY A 82 -13.73 -23.37 11.28
N ALA A 83 -13.77 -23.38 9.95
CA ALA A 83 -14.33 -24.44 9.11
C ALA A 83 -13.23 -25.38 8.58
#